data_AF-A0A392T1Y3-F1
#
_entry.id   AF-A0A392T1Y3-F1
#
_cell.length_a   1.000
_cell.length_b   1.000
_cell.length_c   1.000
_cell.angle_alpha   90.00
_cell.angle_beta   90.00
_cell.angle_gamma   90.00
#
_symmetry.space_group_name_H-M   'P 1'
#
loop_
_entity.id
_entity.type
_entity.pdbx_description
1 polymer ?
#
loop_
_entity_poly.entity_id
_entity_poly.type
_entity_poly.pdbx_seq_one_letter_code
_entity_poly.pdbx_strand_id
1 'polypeptide(L)' 'MLFKVDFEKAYDSVDWGYLDTVMERMSFPTLWRKWIKECVGTATASVLVNGSPTDEFPLERGLRQ' A
#
# COMPACT_ATOMS: atom_id res chain seq x y z
N MET A 1 -8.83 -33.65 0.96
CA MET A 1 -8.08 -32.63 1.72
C MET A 1 -8.49 -31.27 1.18
N LEU A 2 -8.90 -30.34 2.04
CA LEU A 2 -9.20 -28.95 1.66
C LEU A 2 -8.12 -28.06 2.29
N PHE A 3 -7.47 -27.22 1.49
CA PHE A 3 -6.43 -26.30 1.96
C PHE A 3 -6.96 -24.87 1.85
N LYS A 4 -6.99 -24.15 2.98
CA LYS A 4 -7.29 -22.72 3.02
C LYS A 4 -5.98 -21.96 3.26
N VAL A 5 -5.72 -20.98 2.41
CA VAL A 5 -4.59 -20.05 2.54
C VAL A 5 -5.18 -18.65 2.72
N ASP A 6 -4.56 -17.88 3.61
CA ASP A 6 -4.94 -16.51 3.92
C ASP A 6 -3.68 -15.64 3.90
N PHE A 7 -3.85 -14.33 3.70
CA PHE A 7 -2.75 -13.38 3.66
C PHE A 7 -2.75 -12.56 4.94
N GLU A 8 -1.68 -12.67 5.72
CA GLU A 8 -1.50 -11.83 6.89
C GLU A 8 -1.41 -10.36 6.46
N LYS A 9 -2.34 -9.52 6.95
CA LYS A 9 -2.37 -8.08 6.70
C LYS A 9 -2.19 -7.73 5.22
N ALA A 10 -3.03 -8.34 4.37
CA ALA A 10 -2.91 -8.26 2.92
C ALA A 10 -2.65 -6.84 2.40
N TYR A 11 -3.39 -5.84 2.91
CA TYR A 11 -3.24 -4.44 2.52
C TYR A 11 -1.94 -3.80 3.00
N ASP A 12 -1.48 -4.09 4.22
CA ASP A 12 -0.22 -3.53 4.76
C ASP A 12 1.03 -4.12 4.07
N SER A 13 0.87 -5.25 3.38
CA SER A 13 1.96 -6.00 2.78
C SER A 13 2.19 -5.70 1.29
N VAL A 14 1.33 -4.90 0.66
CA VAL A 14 1.42 -4.60 -0.79
C VAL A 14 2.70 -3.86 -1.13
N ASP A 15 3.54 -4.46 -1.97
CA ASP A 15 4.68 -3.79 -2.58
C ASP A 15 4.23 -2.86 -3.73
N TRP A 16 4.61 -1.59 -3.67
CA TRP A 16 4.17 -0.58 -4.65
C TRP A 16 4.82 -0.75 -6.02
N GLY A 17 6.04 -1.29 -6.09
CA GLY A 17 6.70 -1.60 -7.37
C GLY A 17 6.01 -2.75 -8.10
N TYR A 18 5.60 -3.77 -7.34
CA TYR A 18 4.80 -4.88 -7.85
C TYR A 18 3.41 -4.42 -8.27
N LEU A 19 2.75 -3.55 -7.49
CA LEU A 19 1.47 -2.95 -7.85
C LEU A 19 1.54 -2.24 -9.21
N ASP A 20 2.55 -1.39 -9.40
CA ASP A 20 2.76 -0.68 -10.68
C ASP A 20 3.02 -1.65 -11.84
N THR A 21 3.80 -2.70 -11.61
CA THR A 21 4.07 -3.76 -12.59
C THR A 21 2.80 -4.52 -12.99
N VAL A 22 1.92 -4.83 -12.03
CA VAL A 22 0.63 -5.48 -12.31
C VAL A 22 -0.28 -4.57 -13.12
N MET A 23 -0.39 -3.30 -12.73
CA MET A 23 -1.17 -2.30 -13.46
C MET A 23 -0.68 -2.12 -14.89
N GLU A 24 0.63 -2.11 -15.11
CA GLU A 24 1.24 -2.11 -16.45
C GLU A 24 0.78 -3.29 -17.29
N ARG A 25 0.85 -4.51 -16.74
CA ARG A 25 0.44 -5.74 -17.43
C ARG A 25 -1.06 -5.79 -17.71
N MET A 26 -1.85 -5.09 -16.90
CA MET A 26 -3.29 -4.92 -17.11
C MET A 26 -3.62 -3.76 -18.06
N SER A 27 -2.62 -3.15 -18.70
CA SER A 27 -2.77 -2.05 -19.67
C SER A 27 -3.41 -0.80 -19.09
N PHE A 28 -3.20 -0.51 -17.80
CA PHE A 28 -3.62 0.77 -17.23
C PHE A 28 -2.83 1.92 -17.88
N PRO A 29 -3.48 3.06 -18.20
CA PRO A 29 -2.79 4.21 -18.78
C PRO A 29 -1.67 4.72 -17.88
N THR A 30 -0.56 5.16 -18.48
CA THR A 30 0.60 5.68 -17.75
C THR A 30 0.24 6.83 -16.80
N LEU A 31 -0.70 7.69 -17.19
CA LEU A 31 -1.17 8.78 -16.33
C LEU A 31 -1.85 8.27 -15.05
N TRP A 32 -2.68 7.23 -15.18
CA TRP A 32 -3.36 6.60 -14.04
C TRP A 32 -2.38 5.94 -13.09
N ARG A 33 -1.40 5.20 -13.62
CA ARG A 33 -0.31 4.60 -12.84
C ARG A 33 0.48 5.65 -12.06
N LYS A 34 0.81 6.78 -12.71
CA LYS A 34 1.49 7.91 -12.05
C LYS A 34 0.69 8.45 -10.88
N TRP A 35 -0.61 8.69 -11.05
CA TRP A 35 -1.46 9.17 -9.96
C TRP A 35 -1.52 8.19 -8.79
N ILE A 36 -1.62 6.89 -9.06
CA ILE A 36 -1.61 5.86 -8.01
C ILE A 36 -0.25 5.82 -7.30
N LYS A 37 0.86 5.88 -8.05
CA LYS A 37 2.21 5.92 -7.48
C LYS A 37 2.41 7.12 -6.55
N GLU A 38 1.96 8.31 -6.95
CA GLU A 38 2.01 9.51 -6.10
C GLU A 38 1.13 9.36 -4.86
N CYS A 39 -0.09 8.81 -5.02
CA CYS A 39 -1.02 8.62 -3.92
C CYS A 39 -0.47 7.67 -2.84
N VAL A 40 0.17 6.56 -3.23
CA VAL A 40 0.74 5.61 -2.27
C VAL A 40 2.08 6.11 -1.72
N GLY A 41 2.93 6.71 -2.56
CA GLY A 41 4.28 7.14 -2.19
C GLY A 41 4.36 8.39 -1.29
N THR A 42 3.28 9.15 -1.18
CA THR A 42 3.20 10.34 -0.31
C THR A 42 2.48 10.06 1.01
N ALA A 43 2.06 8.82 1.26
CA ALA A 43 1.33 8.47 2.47
C ALA A 43 2.24 8.48 3.71
N THR A 44 1.79 9.15 4.77
CA THR A 44 2.38 9.13 6.11
C THR A 44 1.42 8.50 7.11
N ALA A 45 1.97 8.01 8.23
CA ALA A 45 1.20 7.49 9.35
C ALA A 45 1.82 7.95 10.68
N SER A 46 1.00 7.93 11.74
CA SER A 46 1.44 8.08 13.12
C SER A 46 0.79 7.01 13.99
N VAL A 47 1.42 6.68 15.11
CA VAL A 47 0.87 5.73 16.08
C VAL A 47 0.25 6.51 17.22
N LEU A 48 -0.97 6.13 17.63
CA LEU A 48 -1.55 6.67 18.87
C LEU A 48 -1.03 5.88 20.07
N VAL A 49 -0.31 6.53 20.97
CA VAL A 49 0.16 5.98 22.24
C VAL A 49 -0.61 6.68 23.37
N ASN A 50 -1.43 5.93 24.09
CA ASN A 50 -2.32 6.46 25.14
C ASN A 50 -3.22 7.61 24.66
N GLY A 51 -3.65 7.57 23.39
CA GLY A 51 -4.51 8.60 22.79
C GLY A 51 -3.76 9.82 22.25
N SER A 52 -2.43 9.89 22.43
CA SER A 52 -1.60 10.96 21.85
C SER A 52 -0.86 10.44 20.60
N PRO A 53 -0.85 11.18 19.49
CA PRO A 53 -0.10 10.79 18.29
C PRO A 53 1.40 10.91 18.51
N THR A 54 2.16 9.96 17.96
CA THR A 54 3.60 10.10 17.73
C THR A 54 3.87 11.05 16.56
N ASP A 55 5.14 11.35 16.34
CA ASP A 55 5.59 11.95 15.08
C ASP A 55 5.15 11.08 13.88
N GLU A 56 4.88 11.76 12.77
CA GLU A 56 4.56 11.09 11.52
C GLU A 56 5.81 10.46 10.88
N PHE A 57 5.61 9.33 10.23
CA PHE A 57 6.62 8.65 9.45
C PHE A 57 6.07 8.28 8.07
N PRO A 58 6.90 8.27 7.02
CA PRO A 58 6.48 7.83 5.69
C PRO A 58 6.20 6.34 5.67
N LEU A 59 5.20 5.94 4.89
CA LEU A 59 5.01 4.54 4.54
C LEU A 59 5.96 4.16 3.41
N GLU A 60 6.40 2.90 3.39
CA GLU A 60 7.25 2.36 2.32
C GLU A 60 6.55 1.26 1.51
N ARG A 61 5.42 0.76 2.03
CA ARG A 61 4.59 -0.27 1.43
C ARG A 61 3.18 -0.21 2.03
N GLY A 62 2.30 -1.00 1.43
CA GLY A 62 0.96 -1.21 1.91
C GLY A 62 -0.04 -0.17 1.38
N LEU A 63 -1.31 -0.41 1.64
CA LEU A 63 -2.42 0.43 1.21
C LEU A 63 -3.22 0.87 2.42
N ARG A 64 -3.58 2.15 2.46
CA ARG A 64 -4.49 2.66 3.48
C ARG A 64 -5.88 2.06 3.26
N GLN A 65 -6.44 1.42 4.29
CA GLN A 65 -7.81 0.91 4.31
C GLN A 65 -8.83 2.00 4.64
#